data_AF-A0A397UB28-F1
#
_entry.id   AF-A0A397UB28-F1
#
_cell.length_a   1.000
_cell.length_b   1.000
_cell.length_c   1.000
_cell.angle_alpha   90.00
_cell.angle_beta   90.00
_cell.angle_gamma   90.00
#
_symmetry.space_group_name_H-M   'P 1'
#
loop_
_entity.id
_entity.type
_entity.pdbx_description
1 polymer ?
#
loop_
_entity_poly.entity_id
_entity_poly.type
_entity_poly.pdbx_seq_one_letter_code
_entity_poly.pdbx_strand_id
1 'polypeptide(L)'
;MDPTIDEIRDTDEIKEYDTEQLVAYLKSVKTLKLDEDDLSILRQEEYTGGSFLKITREDLLDAGFKRGPSRRLAEFAKTCSEKPERQKYSSIRSLKDVLKDTDNISRIPRFEPQIHDFRDDNEYFQNCISNILIRIKSYGYLYINSNEKMQREYVSTILHAALRIAEAGSDKKFKMKVEYEVNGKKYYGSTDYAIMESKSGNLICTYITEDSKIDRSIQEGIAQNIRQLESSHDVNKKKRKRGEYGEFDYLYGIITSARDWYFLLHNPGEISLSKAAPFTIEYREQTCDKESDEYKNLCKNTKKVLSIIAGLLFDKVADSESETKRRKANQFRSNDN
;
A
#
# COMPACT_ATOMS: atom_id res chain seq x y z
N MET A 1 -1.57 23.64 15.78
CA MET A 1 -2.59 23.90 14.74
C MET A 1 -2.06 25.04 13.88
N ASP A 2 -1.73 24.75 12.63
CA ASP A 2 -1.23 25.72 11.65
C ASP A 2 -2.05 25.56 10.35
N PRO A 3 -2.87 26.55 9.95
CA PRO A 3 -3.78 26.44 8.82
C PRO A 3 -3.18 27.09 7.57
N THR A 4 -2.16 26.47 6.98
CA THR A 4 -1.67 26.77 5.63
C THR A 4 -1.42 25.50 4.84
N ILE A 5 -2.51 24.79 4.52
CA ILE A 5 -2.49 23.77 3.47
C ILE A 5 -2.62 24.52 2.13
N ASP A 6 -1.50 25.03 1.60
CA ASP A 6 -1.34 25.26 0.16
C ASP A 6 -1.00 23.91 -0.48
N GLU A 7 -1.91 22.93 -0.43
CA GLU A 7 -1.70 21.67 -1.14
C GLU A 7 -2.01 21.88 -2.63
N ILE A 8 -0.95 21.88 -3.43
CA ILE A 8 -1.05 21.66 -4.88
C ILE A 8 -1.76 20.32 -5.07
N ARG A 9 -2.96 20.36 -5.67
CA ARG A 9 -3.72 19.15 -5.99
C ARG A 9 -3.09 18.46 -7.19
N ASP A 10 -3.31 17.14 -7.27
CA ASP A 10 -2.78 16.33 -8.36
C ASP A 10 -3.30 16.82 -9.72
N THR A 11 -2.42 16.91 -10.72
CA THR A 11 -2.75 17.21 -12.11
C THR A 11 -3.92 16.36 -12.62
N ASP A 12 -3.95 15.06 -12.32
CA ASP A 12 -4.99 14.13 -12.74
C ASP A 12 -6.35 14.47 -12.09
N GLU A 13 -6.35 15.06 -10.89
CA GLU A 13 -7.58 15.50 -10.22
C GLU A 13 -8.07 16.83 -10.79
N ILE A 14 -7.17 17.81 -10.91
CA ILE A 14 -7.49 19.14 -11.46
C ILE A 14 -8.03 18.99 -12.88
N LYS A 15 -7.45 18.11 -13.71
CA LYS A 15 -7.87 17.90 -15.11
C LYS A 15 -9.35 17.56 -15.27
N GLU A 16 -9.95 16.91 -14.27
CA GLU A 16 -11.35 16.47 -14.29
C GLU A 16 -12.33 17.52 -13.73
N TYR A 17 -11.83 18.68 -13.28
CA TYR A 17 -12.68 19.75 -12.74
C TYR A 17 -13.50 20.42 -13.84
N ASP A 18 -14.79 20.53 -13.59
CA ASP A 18 -15.63 21.52 -14.25
C ASP A 18 -15.25 22.94 -13.80
N THR A 19 -15.86 23.95 -14.42
CA THR A 19 -15.55 25.36 -14.19
C THR A 19 -15.76 25.77 -12.73
N GLU A 20 -16.87 25.36 -12.10
CA GLU A 20 -17.14 25.75 -10.71
C GLU A 20 -16.21 25.04 -9.72
N GLN A 21 -15.89 23.77 -9.97
CA GLN A 21 -14.90 23.02 -9.19
C GLN A 21 -13.51 23.66 -9.27
N LEU A 22 -13.09 24.07 -10.47
CA LEU A 22 -11.83 24.77 -10.67
C LEU A 22 -11.83 26.11 -9.94
N VAL A 23 -12.88 26.92 -10.08
CA VAL A 23 -12.98 28.23 -9.42
C VAL A 23 -12.96 28.09 -7.90
N ALA A 24 -13.69 27.12 -7.34
CA ALA A 24 -13.65 26.83 -5.91
C ALA A 24 -12.25 26.42 -5.43
N TYR A 25 -11.55 25.61 -6.22
CA TYR A 25 -10.17 25.22 -5.93
C TYR A 25 -9.23 26.42 -5.95
N LEU A 26 -9.20 27.20 -7.03
CA LEU A 26 -8.31 28.35 -7.17
C LEU A 26 -8.58 29.41 -6.09
N LYS A 27 -9.84 29.62 -5.71
CA LYS A 27 -10.21 30.49 -4.58
C LYS A 27 -9.65 30.02 -3.23
N SER A 28 -9.51 28.70 -3.04
CA SER A 28 -8.95 28.12 -1.82
C SER A 28 -7.44 28.33 -1.68
N VAL A 29 -6.72 28.59 -2.79
CA VAL A 29 -5.26 28.78 -2.82
C VAL A 29 -4.91 30.22 -2.47
N LYS A 30 -4.53 30.46 -1.21
CA LYS A 30 -4.33 31.82 -0.66
C LYS A 30 -3.23 32.61 -1.37
N THR A 31 -2.23 31.94 -1.92
CA THR A 31 -1.10 32.56 -2.63
C THR A 31 -1.50 33.21 -3.96
N LEU A 32 -2.58 32.76 -4.59
CA LEU A 32 -3.07 33.33 -5.85
C LEU A 32 -3.69 34.72 -5.69
N LYS A 33 -4.26 35.02 -4.51
CA LYS A 33 -4.88 36.32 -4.18
C LYS A 33 -5.83 36.81 -5.29
N LEU A 34 -6.76 35.95 -5.69
CA LEU A 34 -7.80 36.26 -6.67
C LEU A 34 -8.94 37.01 -5.97
N ASP A 35 -9.46 38.05 -6.60
CA ASP A 35 -10.69 38.73 -6.19
C ASP A 35 -11.91 38.16 -6.93
N GLU A 36 -13.13 38.62 -6.62
CA GLU A 36 -14.33 38.12 -7.27
C GLU A 36 -14.40 38.49 -8.77
N ASP A 37 -13.74 39.57 -9.19
CA ASP A 37 -13.66 39.94 -10.61
C ASP A 37 -12.82 38.90 -11.35
N ASP A 38 -11.64 38.54 -10.83
CA ASP A 38 -10.79 37.48 -11.38
C ASP A 38 -11.56 36.13 -11.48
N LEU A 39 -12.31 35.75 -10.44
CA LEU A 39 -13.11 34.52 -10.43
C LEU A 39 -14.28 34.58 -11.41
N SER A 40 -14.86 35.76 -11.65
CA SER A 40 -15.94 35.94 -12.62
C SER A 40 -15.46 35.72 -14.05
N ILE A 41 -14.23 36.17 -14.38
CA ILE A 41 -13.61 35.93 -15.69
C ILE A 41 -13.43 34.43 -15.92
N LEU A 42 -12.96 33.69 -14.90
CA LEU A 42 -12.81 32.23 -15.00
C LEU A 42 -14.12 31.52 -15.37
N ARG A 43 -15.24 31.98 -14.82
CA ARG A 43 -16.58 31.43 -15.10
C ARG A 43 -17.08 31.82 -16.48
N GLN A 44 -16.90 33.09 -16.86
CA GLN A 44 -17.36 33.62 -18.14
C GLN A 44 -16.66 32.95 -19.33
N GLU A 45 -15.36 32.70 -19.20
CA GLU A 45 -14.55 32.01 -20.21
C GLU A 45 -14.65 30.47 -20.10
N GLU A 46 -15.50 29.96 -19.21
CA GLU A 46 -15.76 28.53 -19.01
C GLU A 46 -14.48 27.69 -18.81
N TYR A 47 -13.46 28.24 -18.15
CA TYR A 47 -12.22 27.50 -17.93
C TYR A 47 -12.48 26.25 -17.10
N THR A 48 -12.28 25.08 -17.70
CA THR A 48 -12.23 23.79 -17.02
C THR A 48 -10.82 23.51 -16.51
N GLY A 49 -10.67 22.59 -15.57
CA GLY A 49 -9.34 22.25 -15.05
C GLY A 49 -8.41 21.67 -16.12
N GLY A 50 -8.94 20.95 -17.11
CA GLY A 50 -8.18 20.47 -18.26
C GLY A 50 -7.61 21.58 -19.15
N SER A 51 -8.39 22.65 -19.39
CA SER A 51 -7.90 23.85 -20.09
C SER A 51 -6.93 24.67 -19.24
N PHE A 52 -7.22 24.81 -17.94
CA PHE A 52 -6.39 25.55 -17.01
C PHE A 52 -4.96 25.03 -16.93
N LEU A 53 -4.77 23.71 -16.90
CA LEU A 53 -3.44 23.09 -16.84
C LEU A 53 -2.54 23.37 -18.06
N LYS A 54 -3.09 23.93 -19.12
CA LYS A 54 -2.36 24.30 -20.35
C LYS A 54 -2.34 25.80 -20.60
N ILE A 55 -2.91 26.59 -19.69
CA ILE A 55 -3.13 28.01 -19.90
C ILE A 55 -1.79 28.75 -19.89
N THR A 56 -1.65 29.68 -20.82
CA THR A 56 -0.50 30.59 -20.87
C THR A 56 -0.84 31.93 -20.22
N ARG A 57 0.20 32.72 -19.95
CA ARG A 57 0.00 34.07 -19.44
C ARG A 57 -0.71 34.95 -20.47
N GLU A 58 -0.42 34.73 -21.75
CA GLU A 58 -1.03 35.40 -22.89
C GLU A 58 -2.53 35.10 -22.96
N ASP A 59 -2.94 33.83 -22.86
CA ASP A 59 -4.36 33.45 -22.86
C ASP A 59 -5.14 34.18 -21.75
N LEU A 60 -4.55 34.30 -20.56
CA LEU A 60 -5.15 35.01 -19.43
C LEU A 60 -5.23 36.53 -19.68
N LEU A 61 -4.24 37.13 -20.33
CA LEU A 61 -4.29 38.55 -20.68
C LEU A 61 -5.38 38.85 -21.71
N ASP A 62 -5.52 37.97 -22.71
CA ASP A 62 -6.55 38.08 -23.76
C ASP A 62 -7.96 37.89 -23.20
N ALA A 63 -8.12 37.01 -22.19
CA ALA A 63 -9.35 36.84 -21.41
C ALA A 63 -9.68 38.03 -20.48
N GLY A 64 -8.82 39.05 -20.40
CA GLY A 64 -9.09 40.27 -19.61
C GLY A 64 -8.51 40.27 -18.19
N PHE A 65 -7.69 39.31 -17.81
CA PHE A 65 -7.00 39.37 -16.51
C PHE A 65 -5.96 40.48 -16.48
N LYS A 66 -5.79 41.09 -15.29
CA LYS A 66 -4.69 42.01 -15.04
C LYS A 66 -3.36 41.25 -15.01
N ARG A 67 -2.27 41.93 -15.41
CA ARG A 67 -0.91 41.36 -15.49
C ARG A 67 -0.44 40.59 -14.24
N GLY A 68 -0.88 41.00 -13.05
CA GLY A 68 -0.54 40.35 -11.77
C GLY A 68 -1.20 38.98 -11.62
N PRO A 69 -2.54 38.89 -11.56
CA PRO A 69 -3.30 37.64 -11.60
C PRO A 69 -2.89 36.72 -12.75
N SER A 70 -2.75 37.22 -13.99
CA SER A 70 -2.35 36.39 -15.14
C SER A 70 -1.02 35.67 -14.90
N ARG A 71 -0.04 36.38 -14.31
CA ARG A 71 1.27 35.80 -14.00
C ARG A 71 1.16 34.71 -12.93
N ARG A 72 0.45 34.98 -11.83
CA ARG A 72 0.31 34.02 -10.73
C ARG A 72 -0.45 32.77 -11.16
N LEU A 73 -1.53 32.92 -11.92
CA LEU A 73 -2.31 31.81 -12.46
C LEU A 73 -1.51 30.96 -13.45
N ALA A 74 -0.78 31.57 -14.38
CA ALA A 74 0.05 30.83 -15.34
C ALA A 74 1.22 30.09 -14.65
N GLU A 75 1.91 30.74 -13.71
CA GLU A 75 2.96 30.10 -12.92
C GLU A 75 2.38 28.93 -12.09
N PHE A 76 1.22 29.10 -11.47
CA PHE A 76 0.54 28.07 -10.71
C PHE A 76 0.05 26.90 -11.59
N ALA A 77 -0.57 27.20 -12.73
CA ALA A 77 -0.98 26.18 -13.71
C ALA A 77 0.21 25.34 -14.16
N LYS A 78 1.35 25.99 -14.43
CA LYS A 78 2.60 25.31 -14.77
C LYS A 78 3.03 24.40 -13.63
N THR A 79 3.06 24.88 -12.38
CA THR A 79 3.38 24.05 -11.21
C THR A 79 2.40 22.88 -11.03
N CYS A 80 1.11 23.07 -11.26
CA CYS A 80 0.11 22.00 -11.23
C CYS A 80 0.29 21.00 -12.38
N SER A 81 0.85 21.42 -13.51
CA SER A 81 1.10 20.57 -14.69
C SER A 81 2.44 19.83 -14.63
N GLU A 82 3.40 20.35 -13.86
CA GLU A 82 4.69 19.72 -13.60
C GLU A 82 4.50 18.54 -12.66
N LYS A 83 4.69 17.31 -13.18
CA LYS A 83 4.70 16.13 -12.31
C LYS A 83 5.88 16.27 -11.35
N PRO A 84 5.67 16.17 -10.02
CA PRO A 84 6.78 16.16 -9.09
C PRO A 84 7.73 15.01 -9.46
N GLU A 85 9.03 15.23 -9.26
CA GLU A 85 10.03 14.20 -9.53
C GLU A 85 9.67 12.95 -8.71
N ARG A 86 9.32 11.88 -9.42
CA ARG A 86 8.93 10.62 -8.77
C ARG A 86 10.17 9.97 -8.20
N GLN A 87 10.06 9.48 -6.97
CA GLN A 87 11.17 8.85 -6.28
C GLN A 87 11.00 7.32 -6.28
N LYS A 88 12.08 6.57 -6.52
CA LYS A 88 12.04 5.12 -6.33
C LYS A 88 11.85 4.82 -4.85
N TYR A 89 10.89 3.99 -4.46
CA TYR A 89 10.79 3.64 -3.04
C TYR A 89 12.02 2.88 -2.53
N SER A 90 12.82 2.23 -3.40
CA SER A 90 14.11 1.62 -3.03
C SER A 90 15.17 2.64 -2.55
N SER A 91 14.91 3.94 -2.73
CA SER A 91 15.75 5.01 -2.18
C SER A 91 15.35 5.42 -0.77
N ILE A 92 14.24 4.91 -0.24
CA ILE A 92 13.83 5.11 1.15
C ILE A 92 14.67 4.21 2.04
N ARG A 93 15.31 4.82 3.05
CA ARG A 93 16.31 4.16 3.91
C ARG A 93 15.99 4.28 5.40
N SER A 94 14.92 4.98 5.76
CA SER A 94 14.59 5.19 7.16
C SER A 94 13.09 5.29 7.38
N LEU A 95 12.64 4.84 8.55
CA LEU A 95 11.29 5.08 9.02
C LEU A 95 11.01 6.57 9.23
N LYS A 96 12.03 7.40 9.51
CA LYS A 96 11.86 8.87 9.59
C LYS A 96 11.46 9.49 8.26
N ASP A 97 11.78 8.84 7.15
CA ASP A 97 11.42 9.33 5.81
C ASP A 97 9.92 9.15 5.53
N VAL A 98 9.23 8.32 6.33
CA VAL A 98 7.83 7.92 6.10
C VAL A 98 6.91 8.17 7.29
N LEU A 99 7.45 8.24 8.50
CA LEU A 99 6.72 8.54 9.73
C LEU A 99 7.17 9.91 10.26
N LYS A 100 6.19 10.78 10.55
CA LYS A 100 6.44 12.20 10.89
C LYS A 100 7.37 12.41 12.09
N ASP A 101 7.42 11.49 13.07
CA ASP A 101 8.15 11.71 14.34
C ASP A 101 8.77 10.45 14.98
N THR A 102 8.99 9.37 14.21
CA THR A 102 9.56 8.14 14.82
C THR A 102 10.36 7.25 13.87
N ASP A 103 11.50 6.75 14.35
CA ASP A 103 12.28 5.65 13.77
C ASP A 103 11.99 4.29 14.42
N ASN A 104 11.03 4.23 15.34
CA ASN A 104 10.83 3.05 16.18
C ASN A 104 9.52 2.35 15.83
N ILE A 105 9.65 1.13 15.29
CA ILE A 105 8.55 0.22 14.97
C ILE A 105 7.59 0.01 16.16
N SER A 106 8.09 0.10 17.40
CA SER A 106 7.26 -0.03 18.60
C SER A 106 6.17 1.06 18.71
N ARG A 107 6.40 2.25 18.14
CA ARG A 107 5.48 3.39 18.17
C ARG A 107 4.42 3.37 17.06
N ILE A 108 4.53 2.47 16.08
CA ILE A 108 3.50 2.31 15.05
C ILE A 108 2.22 1.75 15.72
N PRO A 109 1.03 2.34 15.45
CA PRO A 109 -0.25 1.84 15.94
C PRO A 109 -0.45 0.34 15.68
N ARG A 110 -1.23 -0.33 16.55
CA ARG A 110 -1.45 -1.77 16.46
C ARG A 110 -2.80 -2.09 15.84
N PHE A 111 -2.82 -3.14 15.03
CA PHE A 111 -4.07 -3.76 14.58
C PHE A 111 -4.02 -5.26 14.87
N GLU A 112 -5.18 -5.87 15.09
CA GLU A 112 -5.26 -7.32 15.22
C GLU A 112 -5.54 -7.93 13.83
N PRO A 113 -4.64 -8.77 13.28
CA PRO A 113 -4.85 -9.35 11.97
C PRO A 113 -6.01 -10.35 12.02
N GLN A 114 -6.81 -10.37 10.96
CA GLN A 114 -7.84 -11.40 10.82
C GLN A 114 -7.18 -12.75 10.59
N ILE A 115 -7.67 -13.76 11.30
CA ILE A 115 -7.17 -15.13 11.22
C ILE A 115 -8.25 -15.96 10.55
N HIS A 116 -7.89 -16.66 9.48
CA HIS A 116 -8.73 -17.71 8.90
C HIS A 116 -8.25 -19.06 9.39
N ASP A 117 -9.06 -19.69 10.23
CA ASP A 117 -8.77 -21.03 10.73
C ASP A 117 -9.07 -22.09 9.67
N PHE A 118 -8.24 -23.12 9.64
CA PHE A 118 -8.39 -24.27 8.74
C PHE A 118 -7.87 -25.52 9.44
N ARG A 119 -8.37 -26.68 9.02
CA ARG A 119 -8.02 -27.96 9.65
C ARG A 119 -6.56 -28.35 9.36
N ASP A 120 -5.96 -29.09 10.28
CA ASP A 120 -4.58 -29.55 10.12
C ASP A 120 -4.41 -30.53 8.94
N ASP A 121 -5.47 -31.23 8.55
CA ASP A 121 -5.48 -32.13 7.38
C ASP A 121 -5.70 -31.41 6.03
N ASN A 122 -5.72 -30.07 6.01
CA ASN A 122 -5.87 -29.31 4.78
C ASN A 122 -4.76 -29.63 3.77
N GLU A 123 -5.15 -30.01 2.54
CA GLU A 123 -4.22 -30.47 1.51
C GLU A 123 -3.15 -29.42 1.15
N TYR A 124 -3.52 -28.14 1.06
CA TYR A 124 -2.59 -27.06 0.70
C TYR A 124 -1.59 -26.80 1.82
N PHE A 125 -2.04 -26.91 3.07
CA PHE A 125 -1.16 -26.81 4.22
C PHE A 125 -0.17 -27.97 4.27
N GLN A 126 -0.64 -29.21 4.13
CA GLN A 126 0.23 -30.39 4.11
C GLN A 126 1.23 -30.36 2.95
N ASN A 127 0.80 -29.93 1.78
CA ASN A 127 1.66 -29.72 0.62
C ASN A 127 2.70 -28.60 0.87
N CYS A 128 2.31 -27.52 1.55
CA CYS A 128 3.22 -26.44 1.95
C CYS A 128 4.34 -26.97 2.86
N ILE A 129 3.97 -27.67 3.94
CA ILE A 129 4.93 -28.27 4.87
C ILE A 129 5.86 -29.23 4.15
N SER A 130 5.32 -30.12 3.32
CA SER A 130 6.12 -31.07 2.53
C SER A 130 7.14 -30.36 1.63
N ASN A 131 6.73 -29.28 0.98
CA ASN A 131 7.61 -28.46 0.13
C ASN A 131 8.69 -27.72 0.92
N ILE A 132 8.37 -27.24 2.13
CA ILE A 132 9.33 -26.63 3.04
C ILE A 132 10.37 -27.66 3.47
N LEU A 133 9.96 -28.86 3.88
CA LEU A 133 10.88 -29.93 4.29
C LEU A 133 11.83 -30.35 3.16
N ILE A 134 11.35 -30.42 1.92
CA ILE A 134 12.20 -30.73 0.76
C ILE A 134 13.32 -29.68 0.63
N ARG A 135 12.99 -28.40 0.80
CA ARG A 135 13.97 -27.30 0.74
C ARG A 135 14.94 -27.34 1.91
N ILE A 136 14.46 -27.65 3.12
CA ILE A 136 15.34 -27.86 4.29
C ILE A 136 16.32 -29.00 4.02
N LYS A 137 15.86 -30.13 3.45
CA LYS A 137 16.75 -31.25 3.09
C LYS A 137 17.76 -30.89 1.99
N SER A 138 17.39 -29.99 1.09
CA SER A 138 18.23 -29.61 -0.06
C SER A 138 19.27 -28.55 0.30
N TYR A 139 18.89 -27.56 1.11
CA TYR A 139 19.73 -26.42 1.45
C TYR A 139 20.30 -26.45 2.86
N GLY A 140 19.83 -27.38 3.70
CA GLY A 140 20.12 -27.40 5.13
C GLY A 140 19.31 -26.35 5.90
N TYR A 141 19.89 -25.88 7.00
CA TYR A 141 19.28 -24.86 7.87
C TYR A 141 19.12 -23.51 7.13
N LEU A 142 17.93 -22.90 7.20
CA LEU A 142 17.75 -21.52 6.74
C LEU A 142 18.29 -20.55 7.80
N TYR A 143 19.57 -20.21 7.71
CA TYR A 143 20.22 -19.25 8.60
C TYR A 143 19.62 -17.84 8.49
N ILE A 144 19.73 -17.05 9.56
CA ILE A 144 19.37 -15.61 9.57
C ILE A 144 20.12 -14.85 8.48
N ASN A 145 21.31 -15.31 8.08
CA ASN A 145 22.15 -14.71 7.06
C ASN A 145 22.03 -15.36 5.68
N SER A 146 20.99 -16.17 5.48
CA SER A 146 20.73 -16.87 4.22
C SER A 146 20.57 -15.92 3.04
N ASN A 147 20.94 -16.41 1.85
CA ASN A 147 20.76 -15.66 0.60
C ASN A 147 19.27 -15.33 0.36
N GLU A 148 18.97 -14.09 0.00
CA GLU A 148 17.63 -13.59 -0.36
C GLU A 148 16.95 -14.49 -1.40
N LYS A 149 17.70 -14.97 -2.41
CA LYS A 149 17.15 -15.89 -3.43
C LYS A 149 16.60 -17.18 -2.83
N MET A 150 17.26 -17.71 -1.80
CA MET A 150 16.80 -18.90 -1.09
C MET A 150 15.59 -18.56 -0.21
N GLN A 151 15.60 -17.43 0.49
CA GLN A 151 14.46 -16.96 1.28
C GLN A 151 13.18 -16.84 0.42
N ARG A 152 13.31 -16.29 -0.80
CA ARG A 152 12.20 -16.17 -1.77
C ARG A 152 11.55 -17.51 -2.11
N GLU A 153 12.27 -18.62 -2.10
CA GLU A 153 11.68 -19.95 -2.35
C GLU A 153 10.79 -20.43 -1.21
N TYR A 154 11.16 -20.14 0.04
CA TYR A 154 10.31 -20.43 1.21
C TYR A 154 9.09 -19.50 1.24
N VAL A 155 9.29 -18.21 0.97
CA VAL A 155 8.20 -17.22 0.91
C VAL A 155 7.18 -17.60 -0.15
N SER A 156 7.60 -17.82 -1.40
CA SER A 156 6.70 -18.20 -2.50
C SER A 156 5.91 -19.48 -2.19
N THR A 157 6.53 -20.47 -1.54
CA THR A 157 5.85 -21.70 -1.09
C THR A 157 4.70 -21.38 -0.13
N ILE A 158 4.95 -20.54 0.89
CA ILE A 158 3.94 -20.12 1.87
C ILE A 158 2.85 -19.28 1.19
N LEU A 159 3.21 -18.35 0.31
CA LEU A 159 2.24 -17.52 -0.41
C LEU A 159 1.32 -18.36 -1.28
N HIS A 160 1.86 -19.29 -2.07
CA HIS A 160 1.04 -20.17 -2.91
C HIS A 160 0.02 -20.97 -2.09
N ALA A 161 0.43 -21.52 -0.95
CA ALA A 161 -0.49 -22.23 -0.06
C ALA A 161 -1.55 -21.30 0.55
N ALA A 162 -1.15 -20.12 1.02
CA ALA A 162 -2.07 -19.13 1.58
C ALA A 162 -3.14 -18.68 0.57
N LEU A 163 -2.75 -18.46 -0.70
CA LEU A 163 -3.71 -18.14 -1.76
C LEU A 163 -4.73 -19.26 -1.93
N ARG A 164 -4.28 -20.52 -2.01
CA ARG A 164 -5.19 -21.66 -2.22
C ARG A 164 -6.14 -21.87 -1.04
N ILE A 165 -5.65 -21.70 0.19
CA ILE A 165 -6.48 -21.71 1.40
C ILE A 165 -7.51 -20.58 1.35
N ALA A 166 -7.12 -19.37 0.93
CA ALA A 166 -8.02 -18.23 0.79
C ALA A 166 -9.09 -18.43 -0.30
N GLU A 167 -8.74 -19.04 -1.42
CA GLU A 167 -9.69 -19.39 -2.49
C GLU A 167 -10.64 -20.52 -2.06
N ALA A 168 -10.19 -21.46 -1.22
CA ALA A 168 -11.04 -22.56 -0.77
C ALA A 168 -12.19 -22.09 0.14
N GLY A 169 -12.03 -20.98 0.85
CA GLY A 169 -13.09 -20.42 1.70
C GLY A 169 -13.86 -19.23 1.09
N SER A 170 -13.55 -18.81 -0.14
CA SER A 170 -14.23 -17.67 -0.81
C SER A 170 -14.50 -17.94 -2.27
N ASP A 171 -15.56 -17.35 -2.82
CA ASP A 171 -15.86 -17.42 -4.26
C ASP A 171 -14.96 -16.51 -5.13
N LYS A 172 -13.87 -16.02 -4.54
CA LYS A 172 -12.97 -15.03 -5.13
C LYS A 172 -11.66 -15.72 -5.47
N LYS A 173 -11.07 -15.33 -6.60
CA LYS A 173 -9.81 -15.87 -7.09
C LYS A 173 -8.71 -14.84 -6.93
N PHE A 174 -7.50 -15.28 -6.60
CA PHE A 174 -6.36 -14.40 -6.41
C PHE A 174 -5.28 -14.65 -7.48
N LYS A 175 -4.60 -13.58 -7.88
CA LYS A 175 -3.41 -13.64 -8.74
C LYS A 175 -2.22 -13.13 -7.96
N MET A 176 -1.18 -13.94 -7.90
CA MET A 176 0.14 -13.54 -7.43
C MET A 176 0.98 -13.08 -8.63
N LYS A 177 1.68 -11.97 -8.47
CA LYS A 177 2.69 -11.45 -9.41
C LYS A 177 4.01 -11.36 -8.69
N VAL A 178 5.07 -11.83 -9.34
CA VAL A 178 6.46 -11.69 -8.88
C VAL A 178 7.05 -10.44 -9.51
N GLU A 179 7.87 -9.69 -8.77
CA GLU A 179 8.53 -8.46 -9.22
C GLU A 179 7.54 -7.47 -9.86
N TYR A 180 6.40 -7.25 -9.19
CA TYR A 180 5.33 -6.42 -9.71
C TYR A 180 5.68 -4.94 -9.59
N GLU A 181 5.60 -4.21 -10.69
CA GLU A 181 5.87 -2.77 -10.68
C GLU A 181 4.65 -1.98 -10.21
N VAL A 182 4.80 -1.28 -9.08
CA VAL A 182 3.80 -0.36 -8.55
C VAL A 182 4.16 1.06 -8.96
N ASN A 183 3.29 1.69 -9.74
CA ASN A 183 3.48 3.02 -10.27
C ASN A 183 2.52 4.03 -9.63
N GLY A 184 2.87 4.48 -8.42
CA GLY A 184 2.12 5.51 -7.68
C GLY A 184 2.40 6.93 -8.17
N LYS A 185 1.68 7.91 -7.61
CA LYS A 185 1.80 9.32 -8.00
C LYS A 185 3.18 9.88 -7.65
N LYS A 186 3.63 9.66 -6.42
CA LYS A 186 4.90 10.18 -5.88
C LYS A 186 6.04 9.16 -5.90
N TYR A 187 5.73 7.87 -5.68
CA TYR A 187 6.72 6.81 -5.60
C TYR A 187 6.51 5.71 -6.65
N TYR A 188 7.58 4.99 -6.98
CA TYR A 188 7.56 3.89 -7.94
C TYR A 188 8.62 2.84 -7.69
N GLY A 189 8.44 1.65 -8.26
CA GLY A 189 9.40 0.55 -8.23
C GLY A 189 8.74 -0.82 -8.29
N SER A 190 9.56 -1.89 -8.18
CA SER A 190 9.13 -3.29 -8.15
C SER A 190 9.01 -3.84 -6.71
N THR A 191 7.91 -4.50 -6.38
CA THR A 191 7.71 -5.26 -5.12
C THR A 191 7.96 -6.73 -5.42
N ASP A 192 8.54 -7.48 -4.48
CA ASP A 192 8.91 -8.87 -4.72
C ASP A 192 7.69 -9.73 -5.06
N TYR A 193 6.59 -9.50 -4.33
CA TYR A 193 5.31 -10.12 -4.66
C TYR A 193 4.17 -9.12 -4.50
N ALA A 194 3.18 -9.23 -5.38
CA ALA A 194 1.89 -8.57 -5.25
C ALA A 194 0.75 -9.57 -5.40
N ILE A 195 -0.24 -9.48 -4.52
CA ILE A 195 -1.48 -10.26 -4.61
C ILE A 195 -2.62 -9.32 -5.02
N MET A 196 -3.38 -9.74 -6.01
CA MET A 196 -4.54 -9.02 -6.54
C MET A 196 -5.78 -9.91 -6.57
N GLU A 197 -6.96 -9.31 -6.42
CA GLU A 197 -8.22 -9.99 -6.73
C GLU A 197 -8.37 -10.12 -8.25
N SER A 198 -8.70 -11.33 -8.73
CA SER A 198 -8.59 -11.68 -10.14
C SER A 198 -9.57 -10.95 -11.05
N LYS A 199 -10.78 -10.64 -10.57
CA LYS A 199 -11.84 -10.02 -11.39
C LYS A 199 -11.66 -8.51 -11.49
N SER A 200 -11.49 -7.82 -10.37
CA SER A 200 -11.30 -6.37 -10.27
C SER A 200 -9.90 -5.92 -10.63
N GLY A 201 -8.90 -6.80 -10.47
CA GLY A 201 -7.49 -6.43 -10.65
C GLY A 201 -6.98 -5.45 -9.58
N ASN A 202 -7.71 -5.30 -8.47
CA ASN A 202 -7.32 -4.49 -7.33
C ASN A 202 -6.19 -5.18 -6.57
N LEU A 203 -5.14 -4.41 -6.25
CA LEU A 203 -4.10 -4.83 -5.32
C LEU A 203 -4.71 -5.01 -3.93
N ILE A 204 -4.36 -6.12 -3.28
CA ILE A 204 -4.78 -6.45 -1.92
C ILE A 204 -3.58 -6.33 -0.98
N CYS A 205 -2.47 -6.94 -1.40
CA CYS A 205 -1.29 -7.05 -0.56
C CYS A 205 0.01 -6.94 -1.36
N THR A 206 1.00 -6.24 -0.80
CA THR A 206 2.38 -6.17 -1.32
C THR A 206 3.36 -6.80 -0.34
N TYR A 207 4.40 -7.43 -0.88
CA TYR A 207 5.40 -8.16 -0.11
C TYR A 207 6.80 -7.64 -0.40
N ILE A 208 7.60 -7.49 0.65
CA ILE A 208 9.04 -7.30 0.52
C ILE A 208 9.76 -8.43 1.25
N THR A 209 10.70 -9.04 0.54
CA THR A 209 11.68 -9.96 1.10
C THR A 209 12.92 -9.21 1.52
N GLU A 210 13.21 -9.20 2.81
CA GLU A 210 14.32 -8.46 3.42
C GLU A 210 15.35 -9.41 4.04
N ASP A 211 16.59 -8.96 4.09
CA ASP A 211 17.66 -9.72 4.75
C ASP A 211 17.52 -9.61 6.28
N SER A 212 17.28 -10.74 6.96
CA SER A 212 17.18 -10.76 8.44
C SER A 212 18.49 -10.44 9.17
N LYS A 213 19.62 -10.26 8.49
CA LYS A 213 20.92 -9.94 9.11
C LYS A 213 20.93 -8.69 9.97
N ILE A 214 20.09 -7.70 9.67
CA ILE A 214 20.21 -6.37 10.26
C ILE A 214 18.82 -5.85 10.57
N ASP A 215 18.54 -5.51 11.84
CA ASP A 215 17.28 -4.85 12.22
C ASP A 215 17.01 -3.59 11.37
N ARG A 216 18.09 -2.93 10.93
CA ARG A 216 18.03 -1.84 9.95
C ARG A 216 17.40 -2.26 8.62
N SER A 217 17.71 -3.44 8.08
CA SER A 217 17.10 -3.96 6.83
C SER A 217 15.59 -4.13 6.99
N ILE A 218 15.14 -4.64 8.14
CA ILE A 218 13.69 -4.78 8.41
C ILE A 218 13.03 -3.41 8.55
N GLN A 219 13.66 -2.44 9.23
CA GLN A 219 13.16 -1.07 9.32
C GLN A 219 13.12 -0.37 7.96
N GLU A 220 14.16 -0.53 7.15
CA GLU A 220 14.23 -0.08 5.76
C GLU A 220 13.09 -0.69 4.95
N GLY A 221 12.92 -2.02 5.01
CA GLY A 221 11.86 -2.73 4.31
C GLY A 221 10.46 -2.29 4.74
N ILE A 222 10.22 -2.06 6.03
CA ILE A 222 8.95 -1.49 6.50
C ILE A 222 8.75 -0.09 5.89
N ALA A 223 9.77 0.77 5.90
CA ALA A 223 9.67 2.11 5.32
C ALA A 223 9.39 2.08 3.82
N GLN A 224 10.07 1.21 3.07
CA GLN A 224 9.83 1.00 1.65
C GLN A 224 8.43 0.45 1.39
N ASN A 225 7.97 -0.53 2.19
CA ASN A 225 6.65 -1.12 2.03
C ASN A 225 5.53 -0.10 2.31
N ILE A 226 5.72 0.82 3.26
CA ILE A 226 4.78 1.93 3.48
C ILE A 226 4.59 2.76 2.21
N ARG A 227 5.68 3.19 1.55
CA ARG A 227 5.58 3.95 0.27
C ARG A 227 5.01 3.11 -0.87
N GLN A 228 5.27 1.81 -0.88
CA GLN A 228 4.64 0.88 -1.84
C GLN A 228 3.13 0.78 -1.63
N LEU A 229 2.65 0.75 -0.39
CA LEU A 229 1.23 0.68 -0.07
C LEU A 229 0.52 1.98 -0.46
N GLU A 230 1.12 3.14 -0.16
CA GLU A 230 0.63 4.45 -0.63
C GLU A 230 0.52 4.47 -2.17
N SER A 231 1.56 4.00 -2.85
CA SER A 231 1.58 3.94 -4.33
C SER A 231 0.56 2.95 -4.88
N SER A 232 0.33 1.84 -4.19
CA SER A 232 -0.65 0.82 -4.57
C SER A 232 -2.08 1.33 -4.39
N HIS A 233 -2.30 2.18 -3.39
CA HIS A 233 -3.57 2.88 -3.18
C HIS A 233 -3.89 3.81 -4.35
N ASP A 234 -2.91 4.59 -4.82
CA ASP A 234 -3.05 5.41 -6.02
C ASP A 234 -3.44 4.60 -7.26
N VAL A 235 -2.74 3.47 -7.49
CA VAL A 235 -3.00 2.58 -8.63
C VAL A 235 -4.41 2.00 -8.55
N ASN A 236 -4.85 1.58 -7.36
CA ASN A 236 -6.20 1.06 -7.17
C ASN A 236 -7.26 2.14 -7.41
N LYS A 237 -7.06 3.38 -6.94
CA LYS A 237 -7.96 4.49 -7.22
C LYS A 237 -8.13 4.74 -8.71
N LYS A 238 -7.05 4.68 -9.49
CA LYS A 238 -7.08 4.86 -10.95
C LYS A 238 -7.86 3.77 -11.70
N LYS A 239 -7.90 2.54 -11.17
CA LYS A 239 -8.59 1.40 -11.81
C LYS A 239 -10.11 1.39 -11.59
N ARG A 240 -10.64 2.15 -10.62
CA ARG A 240 -12.08 2.14 -10.29
C ARG A 240 -12.86 3.08 -11.21
N LYS A 241 -14.05 2.66 -11.64
CA LYS A 241 -14.99 3.52 -12.38
C LYS A 241 -15.68 4.50 -11.42
N ARG A 242 -15.91 5.73 -11.86
CA ARG A 242 -16.65 6.78 -11.12
C ARG A 242 -18.03 6.25 -10.72
N GLY A 243 -18.32 6.15 -9.42
CA GLY A 243 -19.59 5.67 -8.87
C GLY A 243 -19.50 4.39 -8.01
N GLU A 244 -18.45 3.56 -8.20
CA GLU A 244 -18.14 2.44 -7.31
C GLU A 244 -17.10 2.89 -6.26
N TYR A 245 -17.49 3.84 -5.40
CA TYR A 245 -16.67 4.19 -4.24
C TYR A 245 -16.70 3.00 -3.28
N GLY A 246 -15.80 2.05 -3.48
CA GLY A 246 -15.54 0.97 -2.53
C GLY A 246 -15.22 1.59 -1.18
N GLU A 247 -16.13 1.37 -0.24
CA GLU A 247 -16.19 1.95 1.11
C GLU A 247 -14.95 1.62 2.00
N PHE A 248 -14.00 0.82 1.48
CA PHE A 248 -12.86 0.27 2.20
C PHE A 248 -11.56 0.33 1.39
N ASP A 249 -10.84 1.44 1.53
CA ASP A 249 -9.65 1.77 0.73
C ASP A 249 -8.31 1.24 1.26
N TYR A 250 -8.35 0.37 2.27
CA TYR A 250 -7.16 -0.10 2.96
C TYR A 250 -6.38 -1.19 2.20
N LEU A 251 -5.09 -1.33 2.47
CA LEU A 251 -4.20 -2.33 1.88
C LEU A 251 -3.38 -3.03 2.95
N TYR A 252 -2.93 -4.25 2.64
CA TYR A 252 -2.07 -5.01 3.53
C TYR A 252 -0.63 -5.03 3.02
N GLY A 253 0.32 -4.84 3.91
CA GLY A 253 1.75 -4.97 3.61
C GLY A 253 2.35 -6.13 4.37
N ILE A 254 3.28 -6.86 3.76
CA ILE A 254 4.01 -7.94 4.44
C ILE A 254 5.50 -7.76 4.20
N ILE A 255 6.26 -7.76 5.30
CA ILE A 255 7.71 -7.74 5.27
C ILE A 255 8.20 -9.05 5.86
N THR A 256 9.08 -9.75 5.16
CA THR A 256 9.57 -11.04 5.64
C THR A 256 10.99 -11.37 5.22
N SER A 257 11.70 -12.10 6.08
CA SER A 257 12.97 -12.76 5.76
C SER A 257 12.80 -14.26 5.48
N ALA A 258 11.56 -14.69 5.17
CA ALA A 258 11.05 -16.06 5.26
C ALA A 258 10.99 -16.66 6.67
N ARG A 259 11.89 -16.26 7.58
CA ARG A 259 11.86 -16.62 8.99
C ARG A 259 10.91 -15.73 9.76
N ASP A 260 11.14 -14.42 9.70
CA ASP A 260 10.36 -13.44 10.44
C ASP A 260 9.33 -12.80 9.53
N TRP A 261 8.10 -12.66 10.01
CA TRP A 261 6.97 -12.12 9.26
C TRP A 261 6.33 -10.98 10.02
N TYR A 262 6.25 -9.81 9.37
CA TYR A 262 5.59 -8.60 9.85
C TYR A 262 4.41 -8.28 8.93
N PHE A 263 3.28 -7.91 9.53
CA PHE A 263 2.05 -7.58 8.82
C PHE A 263 1.66 -6.14 9.10
N LEU A 264 1.54 -5.34 8.04
CA LEU A 264 1.11 -3.95 8.04
C LEU A 264 -0.32 -3.82 7.49
N LEU A 265 -1.04 -2.84 8.01
CA LEU A 265 -2.31 -2.35 7.49
C LEU A 265 -2.12 -0.88 7.13
N HIS A 266 -2.37 -0.53 5.88
CA HIS A 266 -2.35 0.84 5.38
C HIS A 266 -3.78 1.32 5.14
N ASN A 267 -4.17 2.37 5.85
CA ASN A 267 -5.32 3.21 5.56
C ASN A 267 -4.82 4.51 4.93
N PRO A 268 -5.63 5.24 4.13
CA PRO A 268 -5.23 6.55 3.62
C PRO A 268 -4.79 7.48 4.77
N GLY A 269 -3.50 7.84 4.81
CA GLY A 269 -2.93 8.71 5.83
C GLY A 269 -2.40 8.02 7.09
N GLU A 270 -2.62 6.72 7.25
CA GLU A 270 -2.26 5.99 8.49
C GLU A 270 -1.75 4.58 8.25
N ILE A 271 -0.76 4.18 9.05
CA ILE A 271 -0.15 2.86 8.99
C ILE A 271 -0.26 2.21 10.37
N SER A 272 -0.65 0.94 10.40
CA SER A 272 -0.67 0.10 11.59
C SER A 272 0.16 -1.17 11.38
N LEU A 273 0.73 -1.70 12.46
CA LEU A 273 1.52 -2.93 12.47
C LEU A 273 0.91 -3.94 13.43
N SER A 274 0.76 -5.20 12.99
CA SER A 274 0.12 -6.25 13.79
C SER A 274 0.69 -6.41 15.20
N LYS A 275 2.01 -6.57 15.32
CA LYS A 275 2.75 -6.58 16.58
C LYS A 275 4.20 -6.16 16.35
N ALA A 276 4.86 -5.67 17.40
CA ALA A 276 6.25 -5.22 17.33
C ALA A 276 7.22 -6.37 17.06
N ALA A 277 6.97 -7.53 17.67
CA ALA A 277 7.76 -8.74 17.45
C ALA A 277 7.25 -9.52 16.22
N PRO A 278 8.11 -10.13 15.40
CA PRO A 278 7.68 -10.87 14.22
C PRO A 278 6.94 -12.16 14.57
N PHE A 279 6.19 -12.70 13.60
CA PHE A 279 5.81 -14.11 13.62
C PHE A 279 6.95 -14.92 13.00
N THR A 280 7.62 -15.73 13.83
CA THR A 280 8.84 -16.43 13.43
C THR A 280 8.55 -17.89 13.07
N ILE A 281 9.07 -18.32 11.91
CA ILE A 281 9.17 -19.71 11.48
C ILE A 281 10.64 -20.11 11.51
N GLU A 282 10.95 -21.16 12.26
CA GLU A 282 12.31 -21.70 12.32
C GLU A 282 12.45 -22.92 11.41
N TYR A 283 13.44 -22.89 10.53
CA TYR A 283 13.74 -23.98 9.61
C TYR A 283 15.01 -24.70 10.07
N ARG A 284 14.84 -25.69 10.95
CA ARG A 284 15.91 -26.53 11.52
C ARG A 284 16.09 -27.81 10.70
N GLU A 285 17.31 -28.35 10.59
CA GLU A 285 17.50 -29.67 9.95
C GLU A 285 16.75 -30.78 10.69
N GLN A 286 16.67 -30.68 12.02
CA GLN A 286 15.94 -31.58 12.91
C GLN A 286 14.42 -31.59 12.66
N THR A 287 13.88 -30.64 11.87
CA THR A 287 12.46 -30.66 11.45
C THR A 287 12.12 -31.80 10.49
N CYS A 288 13.11 -32.53 9.97
CA CYS A 288 12.86 -33.66 9.08
C CYS A 288 12.26 -34.88 9.79
N ASP A 289 12.40 -34.97 11.10
CA ASP A 289 11.75 -35.98 11.94
C ASP A 289 10.35 -35.50 12.32
N LYS A 290 9.30 -36.21 11.88
CA LYS A 290 7.91 -35.81 12.11
C LYS A 290 7.47 -35.93 13.57
N GLU A 291 8.19 -36.68 14.39
CA GLU A 291 7.87 -36.84 15.81
C GLU A 291 8.55 -35.76 16.68
N SER A 292 9.52 -35.04 16.11
CA SER A 292 10.30 -34.03 16.82
C SER A 292 9.47 -32.79 17.19
N ASP A 293 9.88 -32.12 18.26
CA ASP A 293 9.27 -30.87 18.67
C ASP A 293 9.59 -29.74 17.68
N GLU A 294 10.72 -29.81 16.97
CA GLU A 294 11.06 -28.92 15.88
C GLU A 294 10.06 -29.02 14.73
N TYR A 295 9.68 -30.23 14.30
CA TYR A 295 8.67 -30.41 13.26
C TYR A 295 7.30 -29.88 13.69
N LYS A 296 6.88 -30.17 14.93
CA LYS A 296 5.62 -29.66 15.48
C LYS A 296 5.62 -28.13 15.54
N ASN A 297 6.74 -27.52 15.94
CA ASN A 297 6.91 -26.07 15.96
C ASN A 297 6.89 -25.45 14.56
N LEU A 298 7.56 -26.08 13.59
CA LEU A 298 7.51 -25.68 12.18
C LEU A 298 6.07 -25.68 11.67
N CYS A 299 5.33 -26.78 11.88
CA CYS A 299 3.93 -26.91 11.47
C CYS A 299 3.06 -25.83 12.12
N LYS A 300 3.16 -25.67 13.44
CA LYS A 300 2.39 -24.69 14.21
C LYS A 300 2.63 -23.25 13.75
N ASN A 301 3.89 -22.86 13.61
CA ASN A 301 4.24 -21.49 13.23
C ASN A 301 3.91 -21.21 11.75
N THR A 302 4.14 -22.17 10.86
CA THR A 302 3.73 -22.07 9.45
C THR A 302 2.22 -21.95 9.32
N LYS A 303 1.46 -22.79 10.05
CA LYS A 303 -0.01 -22.71 10.10
C LYS A 303 -0.46 -21.32 10.53
N LYS A 304 0.13 -20.79 11.61
CA LYS A 304 -0.20 -19.45 12.12
C LYS A 304 0.00 -18.35 11.08
N VAL A 305 1.13 -18.35 10.37
CA VAL A 305 1.42 -17.39 9.30
C VAL A 305 0.45 -17.55 8.14
N LEU A 306 0.17 -18.79 7.70
CA LEU A 306 -0.80 -19.08 6.64
C LEU A 306 -2.22 -18.61 7.01
N SER A 307 -2.66 -18.87 8.24
CA SER A 307 -3.98 -18.44 8.73
C SER A 307 -4.12 -16.92 8.76
N ILE A 308 -3.05 -16.21 9.12
CA ILE A 308 -3.03 -14.74 9.04
C ILE A 308 -3.12 -14.29 7.58
N ILE A 309 -2.24 -14.76 6.70
CA ILE A 309 -2.23 -14.32 5.29
C ILE A 309 -3.58 -14.61 4.63
N ALA A 310 -4.11 -15.83 4.79
CA ALA A 310 -5.43 -16.18 4.28
C ALA A 310 -6.51 -15.27 4.88
N GLY A 311 -6.48 -15.03 6.19
CA GLY A 311 -7.41 -14.12 6.87
C GLY A 311 -7.37 -12.68 6.35
N LEU A 312 -6.19 -12.14 6.02
CA LEU A 312 -6.06 -10.82 5.39
C LEU A 312 -6.67 -10.78 3.98
N LEU A 313 -6.48 -11.85 3.20
CA LEU A 313 -7.07 -11.97 1.86
C LEU A 313 -8.61 -12.08 1.94
N PHE A 314 -9.12 -12.90 2.86
CA PHE A 314 -10.54 -13.04 3.15
C PHE A 314 -11.16 -11.72 3.57
N ASP A 315 -10.53 -11.06 4.54
CA ASP A 315 -10.99 -9.77 5.02
C ASP A 315 -11.15 -8.81 3.84
N LYS A 316 -10.20 -8.74 2.92
CA LYS A 316 -10.33 -7.79 1.81
C LYS A 316 -11.48 -8.11 0.87
N VAL A 317 -11.75 -9.40 0.61
CA VAL A 317 -12.74 -9.82 -0.40
C VAL A 317 -14.13 -10.15 0.12
N ALA A 318 -14.31 -10.27 1.45
CA ALA A 318 -15.62 -10.44 2.07
C ALA A 318 -16.56 -9.29 1.68
N ASP A 319 -17.88 -9.47 1.72
CA ASP A 319 -18.82 -8.40 1.38
C ASP A 319 -18.68 -7.19 2.33
N SER A 320 -19.00 -6.00 1.81
CA SER A 320 -18.71 -4.67 2.39
C SER A 320 -19.35 -4.41 3.75
N GLU A 321 -20.25 -5.26 4.24
CA GLU A 321 -21.03 -4.98 5.45
C GLU A 321 -20.45 -5.52 6.76
N SER A 322 -19.30 -6.20 6.75
CA SER A 322 -18.77 -6.73 8.02
C SER A 322 -18.43 -5.60 8.99
N GLU A 323 -18.88 -5.69 10.24
CA GLU A 323 -18.55 -4.71 11.28
C GLU A 323 -17.04 -4.51 11.43
N THR A 324 -16.25 -5.55 11.17
CA THR A 324 -14.79 -5.50 11.19
C THR A 324 -14.23 -4.58 10.11
N LYS A 325 -14.79 -4.59 8.89
CA LYS A 325 -14.44 -3.64 7.83
C LYS A 325 -14.83 -2.22 8.20
N ARG A 326 -16.07 -2.04 8.68
CA ARG A 326 -16.57 -0.74 9.16
C ARG A 326 -15.69 -0.20 10.27
N ARG A 327 -15.29 -1.01 11.25
CA ARG A 327 -14.37 -0.59 12.32
C ARG A 327 -12.99 -0.23 11.77
N LYS A 328 -12.43 -0.97 10.82
CA LYS A 328 -11.13 -0.63 10.19
C LYS A 328 -11.17 0.67 9.38
N ALA A 329 -12.30 0.97 8.72
CA ALA A 329 -12.50 2.24 8.02
C ALA A 329 -12.91 3.40 8.94
N ASN A 330 -13.68 3.11 10.00
CA ASN A 330 -14.26 4.11 10.90
C ASN A 330 -13.45 4.35 12.18
N GLN A 331 -12.50 3.48 12.57
CA GLN A 331 -11.60 3.71 13.72
C GLN A 331 -10.87 5.05 13.64
N PHE A 332 -10.84 5.66 12.45
CA PHE A 332 -10.05 6.84 12.14
C PHE A 332 -10.86 8.00 11.55
N ARG A 333 -12.17 7.81 11.27
CA ARG A 333 -13.06 8.92 10.89
C ARG A 333 -13.47 9.81 12.08
N SER A 334 -13.20 9.38 13.31
CA SER A 334 -13.58 10.09 14.54
C SER A 334 -12.57 11.13 15.03
N ASN A 335 -11.46 11.37 14.33
CA ASN A 335 -10.45 12.37 14.72
C ASN A 335 -10.50 13.69 13.92
N ASP A 336 -11.44 13.84 12.98
CA ASP A 336 -11.66 15.07 12.21
C ASP A 336 -12.94 15.82 12.67
N ASN A 337 -13.06 16.09 13.98
CA ASN A 337 -14.07 17.01 14.53
C ASN A 337 -13.42 18.10 15.39
#